data_AF-A0A0F3GLR2-F1
#
_entry.id   AF-A0A0F3GLR2-F1
#
_cell.length_a   1.000
_cell.length_b   1.000
_cell.length_c   1.000
_cell.angle_alpha   90.00
_cell.angle_beta   90.00
_cell.angle_gamma   90.00
#
_symmetry.space_group_name_H-M   'P 1'
#
loop_
_entity.id
_entity.type
_entity.pdbx_description
1 polymer ?
#
loop_
_entity_poly.entity_id
_entity_poly.type
_entity_poly.pdbx_seq_one_letter_code
_entity_poly.pdbx_strand_id
1 'polypeptide(L)'
;MTQRELANYIVNERQADYYFTVKGNQPQLREDISFHFKDKKEADFTDKPSCDHGRIEVRKIRTTTELNEYVKFPHVRQAFTIERHITDKKSGKSSTEVVYGITSKGPEQANAEHILNVNRGHWSIENSCHYIIDWNYDEDRSRIRTGYGPENIT
;
A
#
# COMPACT_ATOMS: atom_id res chain seq x y z
N MET A 1 1.23 15.95 -14.24
CA MET A 1 0.50 14.67 -14.08
C MET A 1 0.02 14.58 -12.64
N THR A 2 -1.31 14.52 -12.45
CA THR A 2 -1.95 14.35 -11.14
C THR A 2 -1.97 12.87 -10.75
N GLN A 3 -2.19 12.55 -9.45
CA GLN A 3 -2.38 11.16 -9.02
C GLN A 3 -3.58 10.47 -9.71
N ARG A 4 -4.59 11.24 -10.13
CA ARG A 4 -5.76 10.72 -10.85
C ARG A 4 -5.40 10.28 -12.27
N GLU A 5 -4.65 11.10 -12.99
CA GLU A 5 -4.13 10.75 -14.32
C GLU A 5 -3.20 9.54 -14.23
N LEU A 6 -2.35 9.50 -13.20
CA LEU A 6 -1.48 8.35 -12.94
C LEU A 6 -2.29 7.08 -12.63
N ALA A 7 -3.38 7.17 -11.87
CA ALA A 7 -4.26 6.03 -11.60
C ALA A 7 -4.82 5.43 -12.90
N ASN A 8 -5.34 6.27 -13.79
CA ASN A 8 -5.85 5.84 -15.09
C ASN A 8 -4.75 5.19 -15.94
N TYR A 9 -3.55 5.77 -15.95
CA TYR A 9 -2.41 5.21 -16.68
C TYR A 9 -1.99 3.84 -16.13
N ILE A 10 -1.86 3.71 -14.80
CA ILE A 10 -1.47 2.45 -14.16
C ILE A 10 -2.50 1.35 -14.46
N VAL A 11 -3.79 1.64 -14.28
CA VAL A 11 -4.83 0.61 -14.41
C VAL A 11 -5.14 0.30 -15.87
N ASN A 12 -5.31 1.32 -16.72
CA ASN A 12 -5.75 1.09 -18.10
C ASN A 12 -4.58 0.76 -19.04
N GLU A 13 -3.46 1.48 -18.95
CA GLU A 13 -2.34 1.32 -19.90
C GLU A 13 -1.31 0.31 -19.42
N ARG A 14 -1.07 0.22 -18.10
CA ARG A 14 -0.12 -0.73 -17.52
C ARG A 14 -0.76 -2.02 -17.01
N GLN A 15 -2.09 -2.10 -17.00
CA GLN A 15 -2.82 -3.26 -16.47
C GLN A 15 -2.31 -3.66 -15.07
N ALA A 16 -1.97 -2.65 -14.27
CA ALA A 16 -1.38 -2.80 -12.96
C ALA A 16 -2.26 -2.11 -11.90
N ASP A 17 -1.88 -2.26 -10.64
CA ASP A 17 -2.60 -1.71 -9.50
C ASP A 17 -1.78 -0.67 -8.75
N TYR A 18 -2.47 0.22 -8.04
CA TYR A 18 -1.83 1.23 -7.22
C TYR A 18 -2.15 1.08 -5.74
N TYR A 19 -1.22 1.55 -4.91
CA TYR A 19 -1.40 1.79 -3.48
C TYR A 19 -0.94 3.22 -3.20
N PHE A 20 -1.87 4.17 -3.24
CA PHE A 20 -1.53 5.58 -3.13
C PHE A 20 -1.75 6.10 -1.72
N THR A 21 -0.73 6.80 -1.21
CA THR A 21 -0.88 7.69 -0.07
C THR A 21 -1.59 8.98 -0.50
N VAL A 22 -2.65 9.34 0.21
CA VAL A 22 -3.40 10.58 0.00
C VAL A 22 -2.66 11.72 0.72
N LYS A 23 -1.99 12.55 -0.08
CA LYS A 23 -1.24 13.72 0.41
C LYS A 23 -2.16 14.93 0.64
N GLY A 24 -1.66 15.94 1.35
CA GLY A 24 -2.42 17.15 1.73
C GLY A 24 -2.92 18.00 0.55
N ASN A 25 -2.45 17.75 -0.68
CA ASN A 25 -2.94 18.39 -1.89
C ASN A 25 -4.29 17.83 -2.39
N GLN A 26 -4.88 16.85 -1.69
CA GLN A 26 -6.23 16.33 -1.91
C GLN A 26 -7.06 16.44 -0.62
N PRO A 27 -7.44 17.66 -0.20
CA PRO A 27 -8.00 17.90 1.12
C PRO A 27 -9.33 17.16 1.35
N GLN A 28 -10.24 17.18 0.36
CA GLN A 28 -11.54 16.53 0.49
C GLN A 28 -11.41 15.00 0.64
N LEU A 29 -10.62 14.35 -0.22
CA LEU A 29 -10.38 12.91 -0.13
C LEU A 29 -9.78 12.51 1.22
N ARG A 30 -8.82 13.32 1.71
CA ARG A 30 -8.21 13.08 3.02
C ARG A 30 -9.22 13.24 4.16
N GLU A 31 -10.08 14.25 4.07
CA GLU A 31 -11.11 14.52 5.06
C GLU A 31 -12.16 13.41 5.10
N ASP A 32 -12.64 12.94 3.96
CA ASP A 32 -13.60 11.84 3.85
C ASP A 32 -13.06 10.56 4.51
N ILE A 33 -11.81 10.20 4.19
CA ILE A 33 -11.15 9.02 4.78
C ILE A 33 -10.93 9.22 6.28
N SER A 34 -10.43 10.39 6.68
CA SER A 34 -10.18 10.71 8.09
C SER A 34 -11.47 10.68 8.92
N PHE A 35 -12.56 11.19 8.37
CA PHE A 35 -13.85 11.23 9.03
C PHE A 35 -14.40 9.81 9.24
N HIS A 36 -14.36 8.97 8.20
CA HIS A 36 -14.80 7.58 8.29
C HIS A 36 -14.04 6.78 9.37
N PHE A 37 -12.72 6.93 9.44
CA PHE A 37 -11.91 6.17 10.40
C PHE A 37 -11.85 6.79 11.80
N LYS A 38 -12.49 7.95 12.05
CA LYS A 38 -12.41 8.65 13.33
C LYS A 38 -12.92 7.81 14.50
N ASP A 39 -13.99 7.04 14.28
CA ASP A 39 -14.65 6.24 15.32
C ASP A 39 -14.23 4.76 15.31
N LYS A 40 -13.53 4.29 14.25
CA LYS A 40 -13.06 2.91 14.14
C LYS A 40 -11.81 2.70 15.00
N LYS A 41 -12.01 2.24 16.23
CA LYS A 41 -10.91 2.01 17.20
C LYS A 41 -10.12 0.74 16.92
N GLU A 42 -10.76 -0.32 16.45
CA GLU A 42 -10.09 -1.59 16.21
C GLU A 42 -9.34 -1.59 14.88
N ALA A 43 -8.15 -2.18 14.87
CA ALA A 43 -7.35 -2.34 13.66
C ALA A 43 -7.74 -3.63 12.95
N ASP A 44 -7.86 -3.60 11.62
CA ASP A 44 -8.11 -4.81 10.84
C ASP A 44 -6.86 -5.71 10.80
N PHE A 45 -5.68 -5.10 10.96
CA PHE A 45 -4.43 -5.82 11.19
C PHE A 45 -3.42 -4.96 11.98
N THR A 46 -2.63 -5.61 12.84
CA THR A 46 -1.53 -4.99 13.58
C THR A 46 -0.26 -5.78 13.30
N ASP A 47 0.76 -5.09 12.77
CA ASP A 47 2.05 -5.70 12.48
C ASP A 47 2.81 -6.02 13.77
N LYS A 48 3.73 -6.98 13.67
CA LYS A 48 4.63 -7.32 14.79
C LYS A 48 5.54 -6.11 15.08
N PRO A 49 5.79 -5.80 16.36
CA PRO A 49 6.69 -4.71 16.72
C PRO A 49 8.08 -4.96 16.13
N SER A 50 8.61 -4.00 15.38
CA SER A 50 9.99 -4.04 14.90
C SER A 50 10.89 -3.23 15.81
N CYS A 51 12.06 -3.79 16.14
CA CYS A 51 13.07 -3.18 16.99
C CYS A 51 14.29 -2.82 16.16
N ASP A 52 14.41 -1.57 15.72
CA ASP A 52 15.46 -1.14 14.80
C ASP A 52 16.07 0.19 15.23
N HIS A 53 17.40 0.35 15.09
CA HIS A 53 18.16 1.57 15.44
C HIS A 53 17.79 2.24 16.79
N GLY A 54 17.45 1.45 17.82
CA GLY A 54 17.09 2.00 19.13
C GLY A 54 15.62 2.41 19.29
N ARG A 55 14.76 2.13 18.30
CA ARG A 55 13.33 2.42 18.30
C ARG A 55 12.51 1.13 18.30
N ILE A 56 11.30 1.22 18.85
CA ILE A 56 10.24 0.21 18.71
C ILE A 56 9.18 0.84 17.84
N GLU A 57 8.80 0.15 16.77
CA GLU A 57 7.81 0.62 15.83
C GLU A 57 6.67 -0.40 15.72
N VAL A 58 5.44 0.08 15.86
CA VAL A 58 4.21 -0.69 15.69
C VAL A 58 3.37 -0.01 14.63
N ARG A 59 2.91 -0.78 13.65
CA ARG A 59 1.97 -0.30 12.62
C ARG A 59 0.64 -1.00 12.75
N LYS A 60 -0.43 -0.23 12.64
CA LYS A 60 -1.80 -0.73 12.57
C LYS A 60 -2.43 -0.22 11.30
N ILE A 61 -3.18 -1.07 10.63
CA ILE A 61 -3.93 -0.68 9.44
C ILE A 61 -5.42 -0.90 9.68
N ARG A 62 -6.21 0.01 9.12
CA ARG A 62 -7.65 -0.16 8.96
C ARG A 62 -8.00 0.04 7.50
N THR A 63 -8.90 -0.78 6.98
CA THR A 63 -9.37 -0.72 5.59
C THR A 63 -10.89 -0.59 5.56
N THR A 64 -11.41 -0.07 4.45
CA THR A 64 -12.85 0.04 4.18
C THR A 64 -13.11 0.02 2.68
N THR A 65 -14.25 -0.54 2.29
CA THR A 65 -14.83 -0.43 0.94
C THR A 65 -16.03 0.52 0.90
N GLU A 66 -16.53 0.96 2.07
CA GLU A 66 -17.75 1.77 2.20
C GLU A 66 -17.59 3.16 1.58
N LEU A 67 -16.35 3.63 1.46
CA LEU A 67 -16.04 4.91 0.83
C LEU A 67 -16.02 4.86 -0.70
N ASN A 68 -16.02 3.68 -1.33
CA ASN A 68 -15.84 3.55 -2.78
C ASN A 68 -16.96 4.21 -3.58
N GLU A 69 -18.19 4.24 -3.06
CA GLU A 69 -19.34 4.85 -3.74
C GLU A 69 -19.31 6.38 -3.70
N TYR A 70 -18.65 6.96 -2.69
CA TYR A 70 -18.61 8.41 -2.44
C TYR A 70 -17.31 9.05 -2.92
N VAL A 71 -16.19 8.34 -2.75
CA VAL A 71 -14.87 8.79 -3.18
C VAL A 71 -14.76 8.70 -4.69
N LYS A 72 -14.84 9.85 -5.36
CA LYS A 72 -14.65 9.97 -6.81
C LYS A 72 -13.17 9.90 -7.17
N PHE A 73 -12.48 8.80 -6.92
CA PHE A 73 -11.10 8.57 -7.34
C PHE A 73 -11.04 7.40 -8.35
N PRO A 74 -10.27 7.51 -9.45
CA PRO A 74 -10.28 6.48 -10.49
C PRO A 74 -9.92 5.08 -9.98
N HIS A 75 -10.75 4.09 -10.32
CA HIS A 75 -10.55 2.67 -10.01
C HIS A 75 -10.46 2.32 -8.52
N VAL A 76 -10.84 3.23 -7.61
CA VAL A 76 -10.74 2.96 -6.16
C VAL A 76 -11.59 1.75 -5.78
N ARG A 77 -10.99 0.83 -5.03
CA ARG A 77 -11.66 -0.36 -4.50
C ARG A 77 -11.52 -0.52 -3.00
N GLN A 78 -10.53 0.13 -2.38
CA GLN A 78 -10.44 0.23 -0.92
C GLN A 78 -9.80 1.56 -0.53
N ALA A 79 -10.25 2.10 0.61
CA ALA A 79 -9.56 3.15 1.34
C ALA A 79 -8.99 2.59 2.64
N PHE A 80 -7.91 3.19 3.13
CA PHE A 80 -7.24 2.71 4.34
C PHE A 80 -6.58 3.83 5.14
N THR A 81 -6.33 3.53 6.41
CA THR A 81 -5.47 4.33 7.28
C THR A 81 -4.39 3.45 7.90
N ILE A 82 -3.18 3.98 8.01
CA ILE A 82 -2.06 3.35 8.69
C ILE A 82 -1.65 4.25 9.86
N GLU A 83 -1.74 3.72 11.06
CA GLU A 83 -1.27 4.34 12.30
C GLU A 83 0.10 3.76 12.63
N ARG A 84 1.12 4.62 12.69
CA ARG A 84 2.49 4.27 13.04
C ARG A 84 2.81 4.83 14.41
N HIS A 85 3.05 3.95 15.37
CA HIS A 85 3.50 4.31 16.71
C HIS A 85 4.99 4.00 16.84
N ILE A 86 5.80 5.01 17.13
CA ILE A 86 7.25 4.88 17.32
C ILE A 86 7.57 5.24 18.76
N THR A 87 8.33 4.40 19.44
CA THR A 87 8.86 4.65 20.78
C THR A 87 10.38 4.57 20.77
N ASP A 88 11.05 5.61 21.24
CA ASP A 88 12.50 5.60 21.44
C ASP A 88 12.85 4.83 22.72
N LYS A 89 13.70 3.80 22.61
CA LYS A 89 14.00 2.89 23.73
C LYS A 89 14.81 3.56 24.85
N LYS A 90 15.58 4.61 24.54
CA LYS A 90 16.46 5.28 25.51
C LYS A 90 15.72 6.33 26.33
N SER A 91 14.93 7.15 25.66
CA SER A 91 14.21 8.27 26.26
C SER A 91 12.78 7.91 26.65
N GLY A 92 12.23 6.81 26.15
CA GLY A 92 10.83 6.42 26.34
C GLY A 92 9.83 7.31 25.59
N LYS A 93 10.29 8.32 24.84
CA LYS A 93 9.43 9.22 24.09
C LYS A 93 8.74 8.47 22.96
N SER A 94 7.43 8.67 22.83
CA SER A 94 6.65 8.09 21.75
C SER A 94 6.08 9.15 20.82
N SER A 95 5.78 8.75 19.59
CA SER A 95 5.16 9.59 18.57
C SER A 95 4.22 8.72 17.73
N THR A 96 3.10 9.31 17.32
CA THR A 96 2.12 8.63 16.48
C THR A 96 1.92 9.43 15.20
N GLU A 97 2.00 8.75 14.06
CA GLU A 97 1.70 9.30 12.75
C GLU A 97 0.55 8.52 12.12
N VAL A 98 -0.39 9.22 11.48
CA VAL A 98 -1.52 8.61 10.77
C VAL A 98 -1.43 8.98 9.30
N VAL A 99 -1.45 7.97 8.45
CA VAL A 99 -1.36 8.09 6.99
C VAL A 99 -2.65 7.55 6.37
N TYR A 100 -3.21 8.28 5.41
CA TYR A 100 -4.40 7.88 4.68
C TYR A 100 -4.02 7.43 3.27
N GLY A 101 -4.73 6.44 2.74
CA GLY A 101 -4.45 5.90 1.42
C GLY A 101 -5.64 5.25 0.75
N ILE A 102 -5.47 4.95 -0.53
CA ILE A 102 -6.44 4.28 -1.39
C ILE A 102 -5.73 3.29 -2.33
N THR A 103 -6.44 2.26 -2.75
CA THR A 103 -5.93 1.26 -3.71
C THR A 103 -7.00 0.85 -4.73
N SER A 104 -6.55 0.44 -5.91
CA SER A 104 -7.39 -0.20 -6.93
C SER A 104 -7.65 -1.68 -6.67
N LYS A 105 -6.94 -2.32 -5.73
CA LYS A 105 -7.19 -3.72 -5.35
C LYS A 105 -8.41 -3.84 -4.44
N GLY A 106 -9.26 -4.83 -4.70
CA GLY A 106 -10.34 -5.21 -3.79
C GLY A 106 -9.83 -5.99 -2.57
N PRO A 107 -10.64 -6.15 -1.50
CA PRO A 107 -10.25 -6.88 -0.29
C PRO A 107 -9.85 -8.34 -0.57
N GLU A 108 -10.42 -8.94 -1.61
CA GLU A 108 -10.11 -10.30 -2.07
C GLU A 108 -8.69 -10.45 -2.65
N GLN A 109 -8.12 -9.35 -3.16
CA GLN A 109 -6.80 -9.33 -3.80
C GLN A 109 -5.73 -8.70 -2.89
N ALA A 110 -6.12 -7.76 -2.04
CA ALA A 110 -5.23 -7.09 -1.10
C ALA A 110 -5.97 -6.90 0.23
N ASN A 111 -5.77 -7.83 1.15
CA ASN A 111 -6.26 -7.70 2.52
C ASN A 111 -5.44 -6.66 3.31
N ALA A 112 -5.85 -6.37 4.54
CA ALA A 112 -5.21 -5.37 5.39
C ALA A 112 -3.71 -5.64 5.61
N GLU A 113 -3.32 -6.88 5.90
CA GLU A 113 -1.91 -7.28 6.06
C GLU A 113 -1.10 -7.03 4.77
N HIS A 114 -1.63 -7.40 3.61
CA HIS A 114 -0.98 -7.20 2.32
C HIS A 114 -0.75 -5.72 2.04
N ILE A 115 -1.78 -4.88 2.21
CA ILE A 115 -1.68 -3.43 2.00
C ILE A 115 -0.60 -2.83 2.92
N LEU A 116 -0.55 -3.25 4.19
CA LEU A 116 0.43 -2.76 5.14
C LEU A 116 1.86 -3.18 4.77
N ASN A 117 2.04 -4.42 4.29
CA ASN A 117 3.33 -4.92 3.82
C ASN A 117 3.83 -4.17 2.58
N VAL A 118 2.97 -3.95 1.59
CA VAL A 118 3.31 -3.16 0.39
C VAL A 118 3.70 -1.73 0.78
N ASN A 119 2.93 -1.10 1.67
CA ASN A 119 3.24 0.23 2.17
C ASN A 119 4.60 0.25 2.88
N ARG A 120 4.92 -0.73 3.73
CA ARG A 120 6.22 -0.83 4.40
C ARG A 120 7.39 -1.00 3.43
N GLY A 121 7.22 -1.84 2.40
CA GLY A 121 8.22 -2.03 1.34
C GLY A 121 8.48 -0.73 0.58
N HIS A 122 7.42 -0.03 0.19
CA HIS A 122 7.51 1.23 -0.54
C HIS A 122 8.19 2.35 0.27
N TRP A 123 7.89 2.45 1.58
CA TRP A 123 8.49 3.45 2.46
C TRP A 123 9.97 3.22 2.72
N SER A 124 10.42 1.96 2.66
CA SER A 124 11.85 1.64 2.76
C SER A 124 12.63 2.18 1.55
N ILE A 125 11.97 2.31 0.39
CA ILE A 125 12.54 2.82 -0.86
C ILE A 125 12.45 4.36 -0.92
N GLU A 126 11.37 4.99 -0.42
CA GLU A 126 11.24 6.46 -0.38
C GLU A 126 12.26 7.15 0.55
N ASN A 127 12.82 6.45 1.55
CA ASN A 127 13.96 6.97 2.33
C ASN A 127 15.29 6.99 1.51
N SER A 128 15.28 6.48 0.27
CA SER A 128 16.45 6.38 -0.60
C SER A 128 16.28 6.93 -2.02
N CYS A 129 15.08 7.20 -2.54
CA CYS A 129 14.78 8.14 -3.63
C CYS A 129 13.34 7.93 -4.11
N HIS A 130 12.64 9.04 -4.41
CA HIS A 130 11.39 9.06 -5.15
C HIS A 130 11.49 8.28 -6.46
N TYR A 131 10.77 7.17 -6.62
CA TYR A 131 10.11 6.80 -7.88
C TYR A 131 8.98 5.80 -7.59
N ILE A 132 7.79 6.17 -8.06
CA ILE A 132 6.72 5.25 -8.44
C ILE A 132 7.36 4.11 -9.22
N ILE A 133 7.25 2.86 -8.77
CA ILE A 133 7.14 1.60 -9.51
C ILE A 133 7.27 0.48 -8.45
N ASP A 134 6.17 -0.15 -8.07
CA ASP A 134 6.20 -1.58 -7.71
C ASP A 134 5.52 -2.29 -8.88
N TRP A 135 6.37 -2.68 -9.84
CA TRP A 135 5.98 -3.49 -10.97
C TRP A 135 5.62 -4.86 -10.40
N ASN A 136 4.34 -5.23 -10.44
CA ASN A 136 3.93 -6.59 -10.09
C ASN A 136 4.72 -7.55 -10.98
N TYR A 137 5.72 -8.23 -10.41
CA TYR A 137 6.45 -9.31 -11.04
C TYR A 137 5.56 -10.56 -10.97
N ASP A 138 4.51 -10.62 -11.79
CA ASP A 138 3.78 -11.85 -12.10
C ASP A 138 4.15 -12.31 -13.52
N GLU A 139 5.46 -12.42 -13.78
CA GLU A 139 6.00 -13.00 -15.02
C GLU A 139 6.61 -14.40 -14.79
N ASP A 140 6.18 -15.12 -13.75
CA ASP A 140 6.48 -16.55 -13.60
C ASP A 140 5.20 -17.35 -13.40
N ARG A 141 4.38 -17.43 -14.45
CA ARG A 141 3.42 -18.54 -14.58
C ARG A 141 3.17 -19.00 -16.01
N SER A 142 4.11 -18.80 -16.91
CA SER A 142 4.06 -19.47 -18.23
C SER A 142 4.62 -20.88 -18.12
N ARG A 143 3.74 -21.84 -17.79
CA ARG A 143 3.95 -23.27 -18.03
C ARG A 143 4.04 -23.48 -19.54
N ILE A 144 5.25 -23.48 -20.09
CA ILE A 144 5.52 -24.07 -21.41
C ILE A 144 6.48 -25.23 -21.22
N ARG A 145 5.91 -26.42 -21.12
CA ARG A 145 6.59 -27.71 -21.24
C ARG A 145 6.43 -28.19 -22.67
N THR A 146 7.50 -28.10 -23.45
CA THR A 146 7.78 -28.87 -24.67
C THR A 146 9.31 -28.75 -24.81
N GLY A 147 10.13 -29.75 -24.54
CA GLY A 147 10.07 -31.11 -25.07
C GLY A 147 10.79 -31.12 -26.43
N TYR A 148 11.83 -31.95 -26.55
CA TYR A 148 12.69 -32.25 -27.72
C TYR A 148 14.13 -31.66 -27.67
N GLY A 149 15.09 -32.49 -27.25
CA GLY A 149 16.49 -32.45 -27.73
C GLY A 149 16.65 -33.39 -28.94
N PRO A 150 17.84 -33.96 -29.25
CA PRO A 150 19.24 -33.52 -29.07
C PRO A 150 19.81 -33.03 -30.44
N GLU A 151 21.09 -32.68 -30.61
CA GLU A 151 22.13 -33.60 -31.09
C GLU A 151 23.51 -32.93 -31.10
N ASN A 152 24.49 -33.79 -30.86
CA ASN A 152 25.94 -33.60 -30.94
C ASN A 152 26.36 -33.55 -32.41
N ILE A 153 27.25 -32.65 -32.83
CA ILE A 153 28.15 -32.88 -33.98
C ILE A 153 29.35 -31.94 -33.93
N THR A 154 30.48 -32.54 -33.57
CA THR A 154 31.91 -32.29 -33.92
C THR A 154 32.49 -30.89 -33.78
#